data_AF-A0A916B1D8-F1
#
_entry.id   AF-A0A916B1D8-F1
#
_cell.length_a   1.000
_cell.length_b   1.000
_cell.length_c   1.000
_cell.angle_alpha   90.00
_cell.angle_beta   90.00
_cell.angle_gamma   90.00
#
_symmetry.space_group_name_H-M   'P 1'
#
loop_
_entity.id
_entity.type
_entity.pdbx_description
1 polymer ?
#
loop_
_entity_poly.entity_id
_entity_poly.type
_entity_poly.pdbx_seq_one_letter_code
_entity_poly.pdbx_strand_id
1 'polypeptide(L)'
;MNTTTATDVFNDEKVVTLICPGAATAANCIPCFEHLYEKALQAGLSQKEIRGAAELASVVKKGAHLALKSTIDELLGTDFEARREMPPQPCGCNPADTTQSCAS
;
A
#
# COMPACT_ATOMS: atom_id res chain seq x y z
N MET A 1 23.29 -4.31 25.72
CA MET A 1 22.34 -3.90 24.67
C MET A 1 21.47 -5.10 24.40
N ASN A 2 20.18 -5.06 24.72
CA ASN A 2 19.30 -6.21 24.55
C ASN A 2 18.82 -6.23 23.09
N THR A 3 19.21 -7.25 22.33
CA THR A 3 18.82 -7.45 20.94
C THR A 3 17.47 -8.14 20.88
N THR A 4 16.39 -7.37 20.68
CA THR A 4 15.07 -7.91 20.35
C THR A 4 15.14 -8.59 18.99
N THR A 5 14.79 -9.87 18.92
CA THR A 5 14.76 -10.64 17.68
C THR A 5 13.41 -10.47 16.97
N ALA A 6 13.34 -10.72 15.66
CA ALA A 6 12.08 -10.59 14.89
C ALA A 6 10.93 -11.45 15.46
N THR A 7 11.26 -12.57 16.09
CA THR A 7 10.32 -13.45 16.80
C THR A 7 9.73 -12.82 18.07
N ASP A 8 10.45 -11.92 18.72
CA ASP A 8 9.96 -11.25 19.93
C ASP A 8 8.91 -10.17 19.61
N VAL A 9 8.98 -9.59 18.40
CA VAL A 9 8.04 -8.57 17.92
C VAL A 9 6.64 -9.14 17.72
N PHE A 10 6.53 -10.39 17.25
CA PHE A 10 5.23 -11.06 17.05
C PHE A 10 4.66 -11.69 18.34
N ASN A 11 5.46 -11.80 19.40
CA ASN A 11 4.99 -12.18 20.74
C ASN A 11 4.56 -10.98 21.58
N ASP A 12 4.79 -9.76 21.11
CA ASP A 12 4.27 -8.55 21.74
C ASP A 12 2.78 -8.40 21.39
N GLU A 13 1.94 -8.60 22.40
CA GLU A 13 0.48 -8.48 22.29
C GLU A 13 0.05 -7.13 21.71
N LYS A 14 0.76 -6.04 22.03
CA LYS A 14 0.44 -4.71 21.50
C LYS A 14 0.74 -4.61 20.01
N VAL A 15 1.82 -5.24 19.54
CA VAL A 15 2.17 -5.27 18.11
C VAL A 15 1.10 -6.03 17.34
N VAL A 16 0.75 -7.24 17.78
CA VAL A 16 -0.30 -8.05 17.13
C VAL A 16 -1.63 -7.29 17.12
N THR A 17 -1.99 -6.69 18.24
CA THR A 17 -3.25 -5.93 18.37
C THR A 17 -3.27 -4.70 17.47
N LEU A 18 -2.13 -4.04 17.22
CA LEU A 18 -2.03 -2.91 16.29
C LEU A 18 -2.09 -3.34 14.82
N ILE A 19 -1.54 -4.51 14.48
CA ILE A 19 -1.58 -5.06 13.11
C ILE A 19 -3.01 -5.39 12.69
N CYS A 20 -3.84 -5.91 13.60
CA CYS A 20 -5.19 -6.37 13.29
C CYS A 20 -6.11 -5.29 12.66
N PRO A 21 -6.26 -4.07 13.22
CA PRO A 21 -7.00 -2.98 12.57
C PRO A 21 -6.48 -2.65 11.18
N GLY A 22 -5.15 -2.61 10.99
CA GLY A 22 -4.53 -2.39 9.69
C GLY A 22 -4.90 -3.49 8.68
N ALA A 23 -4.83 -4.77 9.09
CA ALA A 23 -5.24 -5.89 8.26
C ALA A 23 -6.73 -5.82 7.87
N ALA A 24 -7.61 -5.46 8.80
CA ALA A 24 -9.03 -5.26 8.52
C ALA A 24 -9.28 -4.12 7.53
N THR A 25 -8.54 -3.00 7.64
CA THR A 25 -8.57 -1.91 6.67
C THR A 25 -8.13 -2.36 5.29
N ALA A 26 -7.01 -3.09 5.20
CA ALA A 26 -6.49 -3.60 3.93
C ALA A 26 -7.48 -4.57 3.24
N ALA A 27 -8.16 -5.39 4.03
CA ALA A 27 -9.16 -6.35 3.58
C ALA A 27 -10.55 -5.75 3.30
N ASN A 28 -10.76 -4.45 3.49
CA ASN A 28 -12.08 -3.80 3.36
C ASN A 28 -13.18 -4.36 4.30
N CYS A 29 -12.82 -4.98 5.43
CA CYS A 29 -13.80 -5.55 6.35
C CYS A 29 -14.20 -4.56 7.45
N ILE A 30 -15.25 -3.77 7.22
CA ILE A 30 -15.80 -2.80 8.19
C ILE A 30 -16.13 -3.44 9.56
N PRO A 31 -16.93 -4.53 9.64
CA PRO A 31 -17.27 -5.11 10.95
C PRO A 31 -16.04 -5.70 11.66
N CYS A 32 -15.04 -6.18 10.91
CA CYS A 32 -13.78 -6.60 11.49
C CYS A 32 -13.03 -5.41 12.10
N PHE A 33 -12.99 -4.27 11.39
CA PHE A 33 -12.31 -3.07 11.87
C PHE A 33 -12.95 -2.54 13.15
N GLU A 34 -14.28 -2.45 13.22
CA GLU A 34 -15.00 -1.99 14.41
C GLU A 34 -14.66 -2.84 15.64
N HIS A 35 -14.76 -4.17 15.52
CA HIS A 35 -14.41 -5.10 16.59
C HIS A 35 -12.94 -5.01 17.03
N LEU A 36 -12.03 -4.90 16.07
CA LEU A 36 -10.59 -4.83 16.35
C LEU A 36 -10.17 -3.46 16.89
N TYR A 37 -10.86 -2.39 16.52
CA TYR A 37 -10.65 -1.05 17.06
C TYR A 37 -10.97 -1.01 18.55
N GLU A 38 -12.11 -1.56 18.98
CA GLU A 38 -12.45 -1.65 20.41
C GLU A 38 -11.42 -2.46 21.19
N LYS A 39 -11.00 -3.61 20.66
CA LYS A 39 -9.94 -4.43 21.27
C LYS A 39 -8.60 -3.69 21.38
N ALA A 40 -8.24 -2.93 20.35
CA ALA A 40 -7.01 -2.14 20.35
C ALA A 40 -7.03 -1.04 21.43
N LEU A 41 -8.16 -0.36 21.60
CA LEU A 41 -8.33 0.60 22.70
C LEU A 41 -8.22 -0.07 24.07
N GLN A 42 -8.82 -1.24 24.25
CA GLN A 42 -8.75 -2.01 25.50
C GLN A 42 -7.32 -2.48 25.82
N ALA A 43 -6.51 -2.77 24.81
CA ALA A 43 -5.08 -3.09 24.94
C ALA A 43 -4.18 -1.87 25.20
N GLY A 44 -4.77 -0.67 25.30
CA GLY A 44 -4.07 0.57 25.61
C GLY A 44 -3.38 1.23 24.41
N LEU A 45 -3.75 0.86 23.17
CA LEU A 45 -3.31 1.58 21.98
C LEU A 45 -4.06 2.90 21.87
N SER A 46 -3.35 3.95 21.50
CA SER A 46 -3.96 5.25 21.23
C SER A 46 -4.67 5.25 19.89
N GLN A 47 -5.70 6.09 19.76
CA GLN A 47 -6.38 6.31 18.48
C GLN A 47 -5.40 6.76 17.37
N LYS A 48 -4.33 7.48 17.74
CA LYS A 48 -3.31 7.94 16.80
C LYS A 48 -2.51 6.77 16.21
N GLU A 49 -2.14 5.78 17.03
CA GLU A 49 -1.46 4.57 16.56
C GLU A 49 -2.36 3.76 15.64
N ILE A 50 -3.62 3.55 16.04
CA ILE A 50 -4.59 2.79 15.24
C ILE A 50 -4.86 3.49 13.89
N ARG A 51 -5.03 4.82 13.91
CA ARG A 51 -5.16 5.63 12.69
C ARG A 51 -3.94 5.49 11.79
N GLY A 52 -2.72 5.54 12.35
CA GLY A 52 -1.49 5.37 11.57
C GLY A 52 -1.43 3.99 10.88
N ALA A 53 -1.82 2.92 11.58
CA ALA A 53 -1.90 1.59 11.00
C ALA A 53 -2.94 1.51 9.87
N ALA A 54 -4.12 2.11 10.05
CA ALA A 54 -5.18 2.16 9.05
C ALA A 54 -4.79 2.99 7.81
N GLU A 55 -4.12 4.13 8.00
CA GLU A 55 -3.64 4.99 6.91
C GLU A 55 -2.57 4.26 6.08
N LEU A 56 -1.61 3.58 6.73
CA LEU A 56 -0.60 2.77 6.04
C LEU A 56 -1.24 1.61 5.27
N ALA A 57 -2.18 0.88 5.89
CA ALA A 57 -2.93 -0.19 5.24
C ALA A 57 -3.76 0.32 4.06
N SER A 58 -4.29 1.54 4.12
CA SER A 58 -5.03 2.17 3.03
C SER A 58 -4.17 2.40 1.78
N VAL A 59 -2.86 2.68 1.95
CA VAL A 59 -1.92 2.79 0.83
C VAL A 59 -1.76 1.44 0.14
N VAL A 60 -1.57 0.35 0.91
CA VAL A 60 -1.47 -1.01 0.37
C VAL A 60 -2.74 -1.41 -0.38
N LYS A 61 -3.90 -1.19 0.26
CA LYS A 61 -5.22 -1.40 -0.34
C LYS A 61 -5.37 -0.64 -1.66
N LYS A 62 -4.95 0.63 -1.72
CA LYS A 62 -5.04 1.45 -2.94
C LYS A 62 -4.24 0.83 -4.08
N GLY A 63 -3.01 0.37 -3.82
CA GLY A 63 -2.20 -0.34 -4.81
C GLY A 63 -2.89 -1.60 -5.34
N ALA A 64 -3.40 -2.45 -4.43
CA ALA A 64 -4.12 -3.66 -4.80
C ALA A 64 -5.40 -3.36 -5.62
N HIS A 65 -6.15 -2.33 -5.24
CA HIS A 65 -7.33 -1.89 -5.96
C HIS A 65 -7.01 -1.40 -7.38
N LEU A 66 -5.92 -0.63 -7.55
CA LEU A 66 -5.49 -0.15 -8.87
C LEU A 66 -5.08 -1.32 -9.79
N ALA A 67 -4.34 -2.29 -9.26
CA ALA A 67 -3.96 -3.49 -10.01
C ALA A 67 -5.20 -4.29 -10.44
N LEU A 68 -6.13 -4.54 -9.51
CA LEU A 68 -7.39 -5.22 -9.81
C LEU A 68 -8.21 -4.46 -10.86
N LYS A 69 -8.31 -3.13 -10.73
CA LYS A 69 -9.02 -2.30 -11.69
C LYS A 69 -8.40 -2.42 -13.09
N SER A 70 -7.07 -2.35 -13.22
CA SER A 70 -6.40 -2.50 -14.50
C SER A 70 -6.73 -3.85 -15.16
N THR A 71 -6.78 -4.93 -14.39
CA THR A 71 -7.19 -6.24 -14.92
C THR A 71 -8.65 -6.27 -15.34
N ILE A 72 -9.55 -5.62 -14.58
CA ILE A 72 -10.96 -5.49 -14.96
C ILE A 72 -11.09 -4.72 -16.28
N ASP A 73 -10.39 -3.59 -16.41
CA ASP A 73 -10.43 -2.74 -17.59
C ASP A 73 -9.91 -3.48 -18.84
N GLU A 74 -8.84 -4.27 -18.70
CA GLU A 74 -8.28 -5.13 -19.75
C GLU A 74 -9.29 -6.19 -20.21
N LEU A 75 -9.93 -6.89 -19.26
CA LEU A 75 -10.91 -7.94 -19.54
C LEU A 75 -12.21 -7.41 -20.15
N LEU A 76 -12.64 -6.21 -19.75
CA LEU A 76 -13.85 -5.57 -20.26
C LEU A 76 -13.59 -4.76 -21.55
N GLY A 77 -12.34 -4.69 -22.01
CA GLY A 77 -11.96 -4.01 -23.25
C GLY A 77 -12.13 -2.49 -23.20
N THR A 78 -12.20 -1.90 -22.01
CA THR A 78 -12.37 -0.44 -21.83
C THR A 78 -11.09 0.35 -22.08
N ASP A 79 -9.95 -0.33 -22.29
CA ASP A 79 -8.64 0.27 -22.56
C ASP A 79 -8.38 0.64 -24.03
N PHE A 80 -9.30 0.33 -24.95
CA PHE A 80 -9.04 0.50 -26.39
C PHE A 80 -8.98 1.96 -26.88
N GLU A 81 -9.60 2.90 -26.18
CA GLU A 81 -9.71 4.29 -26.64
C GLU A 81 -8.72 5.25 -25.95
N ALA A 82 -8.17 4.92 -24.78
CA ALA A 82 -7.27 5.82 -24.03
C ALA A 82 -5.78 5.71 -24.43
N ARG A 83 -5.35 4.59 -25.04
CA ARG A 83 -3.95 4.40 -25.47
C ARG A 83 -3.64 4.91 -26.88
N ARG A 84 -4.64 5.21 -27.72
CA ARG A 84 -4.41 5.67 -29.11
C ARG A 84 -4.09 7.16 -29.24
N GLU A 85 -4.36 7.96 -28.22
CA GLU A 85 -4.18 9.42 -28.27
C GLU A 85 -2.94 9.95 -27.52
N MET A 86 -2.10 9.08 -26.94
CA MET A 86 -0.82 9.53 -26.42
C MET A 86 0.21 9.55 -27.57
N PRO A 87 0.60 10.72 -28.12
CA PRO A 87 1.70 10.79 -29.05
C PRO A 87 2.97 10.28 -28.36
N PRO A 88 3.93 9.69 -29.11
CA PRO A 88 5.21 9.30 -28.55
C PRO A 88 5.85 10.51 -27.87
N GLN A 89 6.04 10.41 -26.55
CA GLN A 89 6.75 11.43 -25.77
C GLN A 89 8.16 11.54 -26.37
N PRO A 90 8.58 12.71 -26.88
CA PRO A 90 9.94 12.86 -27.37
C PRO A 90 10.88 12.61 -26.19
N CYS A 91 11.83 11.68 -26.37
CA CYS A 91 12.91 11.48 -25.42
C CYS A 91 13.58 12.84 -25.15
N GLY A 92 13.59 13.26 -23.89
CA GLY A 92 14.17 14.54 -23.42
C GLY A 92 15.69 14.53 -23.43
N CYS A 93 16.31 14.03 -24.49
CA CYS A 93 17.76 14.10 -24.69
C CYS A 93 18.13 15.55 -24.97
N ASN A 94 18.68 16.25 -23.98
CA ASN A 94 19.27 17.55 -24.17
C ASN A 94 20.58 17.39 -24.97
N PRO A 95 20.77 18.04 -26.14
CA PRO A 95 21.99 17.93 -26.94
C PRO A 95 23.27 18.40 -26.20
N ALA A 96 23.12 19.07 -25.05
CA ALA A 96 24.24 19.56 -24.25
C ALA A 96 24.95 18.48 -23.42
N ASP A 97 24.32 17.32 -23.16
CA ASP A 97 24.95 16.22 -22.42
C ASP A 97 25.64 15.25 -23.38
N THR A 98 26.67 15.74 -24.07
CA THR A 98 27.60 14.89 -24.83
C THR A 98 28.59 14.24 -23.85
N THR A 99 28.14 13.32 -23.01
CA THR A 99 28.99 12.25 -22.43
C THR A 99 28.16 11.02 -22.11
N GLN A 100 27.84 10.28 -23.18
CA GLN A 100 28.17 8.87 -23.27
C GLN A 100 27.72 7.93 -22.13
N SER A 101 26.55 7.31 -22.30
CA SER A 101 26.43 5.86 -22.11
C SER A 101 25.16 5.33 -22.79
N CYS A 102 25.19 5.25 -24.11
CA CYS A 102 24.35 4.34 -24.88
C CYS A 102 25.27 3.50 -25.77
N ALA A 103 26.05 2.60 -25.16
CA ALA A 103 26.72 1.51 -25.86
C ALA A 103 27.13 0.41 -24.86
N SER A 104 26.31 -0.65 -24.77
CA SER A 104 26.69 -2.06 -24.83
C SER A 104 25.43 -2.91 -24.87
#